data_AF-A0A3B1E724-F1
#
_entry.id   AF-A0A3B1E724-F1
#
_cell.length_a   1.000
_cell.length_b   1.000
_cell.length_c   1.000
_cell.angle_alpha   90.00
_cell.angle_beta   90.00
_cell.angle_gamma   90.00
#
_symmetry.space_group_name_H-M   'P 1'
#
loop_
_entity.id
_entity.type
_entity.pdbx_description
1 polymer ?
#
loop_
_entity_poly.entity_id
_entity_poly.type
_entity_poly.pdbx_seq_one_letter_code
_entity_poly.pdbx_strand_id
1 'polypeptide(L)'
;MSEPPDDTLRDDGDEPVDSLHTGQEAGRADDLVKDETGETPAPLSAQDVVSMDVILEKLEASAGRGSSPDLDLFGRPAPKGHDWSHRRGEPRIFAFFWTLYLLFATVTAFWSVGSPGSHDPLALRPAARAVLATITVGIALLWPMTRLSQEVPTRRVRHVSRMVGQDLIVLLVPAQAIIWPQIAMAAWPMSVVAALACALTVWGVLVGALLTIALVYSGERRGWWMLVFVAIAGFGPLLALGPGGVAMRGDDSFDWWWMTSPITTGFEIARDRPWTGASAAVAEGHWWSIGVVGVFGILAWGFVAGMGLFRRADPA
;
A
#
# COMPACT_ATOMS: atom_id res chain seq x y z
N MET A 1 -37.13 -43.73 -11.84
CA MET A 1 -35.82 -43.38 -12.43
C MET A 1 -36.11 -42.62 -13.69
N SER A 2 -36.03 -41.30 -13.60
CA SER A 2 -36.40 -40.35 -14.65
C SER A 2 -35.12 -39.64 -15.06
N GLU A 3 -34.69 -39.86 -16.31
CA GLU A 3 -33.55 -39.21 -16.93
C GLU A 3 -33.76 -37.69 -17.01
N PRO A 4 -32.73 -36.87 -16.76
CA PRO A 4 -32.79 -35.45 -17.07
C PRO A 4 -32.58 -35.22 -18.57
N PRO A 5 -33.18 -34.16 -19.15
CA PRO A 5 -33.06 -33.85 -20.56
C PRO A 5 -31.66 -33.33 -20.92
N ASP A 6 -31.18 -33.85 -22.04
CA ASP A 6 -29.96 -33.49 -22.75
C ASP A 6 -30.15 -32.11 -23.41
N ASP A 7 -29.53 -31.07 -22.83
CA ASP A 7 -29.59 -29.71 -23.35
C ASP A 7 -28.47 -29.53 -24.39
N THR A 8 -28.81 -30.00 -25.58
CA THR A 8 -28.05 -29.89 -26.81
C THR A 8 -27.80 -28.44 -27.21
N LEU A 9 -26.54 -28.18 -27.61
CA LEU A 9 -26.18 -27.40 -28.79
C LEU A 9 -26.86 -26.02 -28.93
N ARG A 10 -26.25 -25.02 -28.29
CA ARG A 10 -26.42 -23.63 -28.71
C ARG A 10 -25.31 -23.27 -29.69
N ASP A 11 -25.65 -23.42 -30.96
CA ASP A 11 -24.94 -22.98 -32.15
C ASP A 11 -25.16 -21.46 -32.31
N ASP A 12 -24.31 -20.67 -31.64
CA ASP A 12 -24.33 -19.21 -31.80
C ASP A 12 -23.38 -18.83 -32.95
N GLY A 13 -24.02 -18.65 -34.10
CA GLY A 13 -23.59 -18.09 -35.38
C GLY A 13 -22.21 -17.44 -35.48
N ASP A 14 -21.46 -17.94 -36.46
CA ASP A 14 -20.40 -17.24 -37.18
C ASP A 14 -20.84 -15.83 -37.59
N GLU A 15 -20.29 -14.80 -36.94
CA GLU A 15 -20.27 -13.46 -37.50
C GLU A 15 -19.22 -13.38 -38.62
N PRO A 16 -19.56 -12.83 -39.80
CA PRO A 16 -18.61 -12.65 -40.87
C PRO A 16 -17.56 -11.63 -40.47
N VAL A 17 -16.32 -12.10 -40.39
CA VAL A 17 -15.12 -11.28 -40.25
C VAL A 17 -15.01 -10.36 -41.46
N ASP A 18 -15.41 -9.11 -41.28
CA ASP A 18 -15.31 -8.06 -42.29
C ASP A 18 -13.83 -7.67 -42.46
N SER A 19 -13.17 -8.37 -43.38
CA SER A 19 -11.81 -8.12 -43.82
C SER A 19 -11.78 -6.90 -44.73
N LEU A 20 -11.67 -5.69 -44.16
CA LEU A 20 -11.47 -4.46 -44.93
C LEU A 20 -10.40 -3.55 -44.33
N HIS A 21 -9.47 -3.17 -45.21
CA HIS A 21 -8.43 -2.13 -45.09
C HIS A 21 -7.08 -2.50 -44.44
N THR A 22 -6.40 -3.46 -45.08
CA THR A 22 -4.96 -3.34 -45.34
C THR A 22 -4.75 -2.38 -46.53
N GLY A 23 -4.39 -1.13 -46.25
CA GLY A 23 -4.03 -0.18 -47.29
C GLY A 23 -3.41 1.09 -46.73
N GLN A 24 -2.15 1.34 -47.14
CA GLN A 24 -1.38 2.59 -46.99
C GLN A 24 -1.04 2.97 -45.53
N GLU A 25 0.20 3.20 -45.12
CA GLU A 25 1.26 3.96 -45.79
C GLU A 25 2.63 3.36 -45.46
N ALA A 26 3.25 2.73 -46.46
CA ALA A 26 4.69 2.60 -46.52
C ALA A 26 5.20 3.79 -47.33
N GLY A 27 5.81 4.76 -46.67
CA GLY A 27 6.48 5.84 -47.37
C GLY A 27 6.90 6.97 -46.45
N ARG A 28 8.19 7.30 -46.52
CA ARG A 28 8.82 8.56 -46.07
C ARG A 28 9.60 8.47 -44.76
N ALA A 29 10.69 7.71 -44.82
CA ALA A 29 11.84 7.85 -43.94
C ALA A 29 13.12 7.92 -44.81
N ASP A 30 13.19 8.93 -45.67
CA ASP A 30 14.42 9.37 -46.35
C ASP A 30 14.19 10.84 -46.68
N ASP A 31 14.74 11.73 -45.84
CA ASP A 31 15.12 13.12 -46.13
C ASP A 31 15.42 13.82 -44.79
N LEU A 32 16.49 13.39 -44.12
CA LEU A 32 17.19 14.23 -43.13
C LEU A 32 18.47 14.73 -43.81
N VAL A 33 18.27 15.82 -44.55
CA VAL A 33 19.29 16.68 -45.12
C VAL A 33 20.20 17.16 -43.99
N LYS A 34 21.48 16.80 -44.10
CA LYS A 34 22.58 17.52 -43.45
C LYS A 34 22.65 18.91 -44.07
N ASP A 35 22.22 19.93 -43.34
CA ASP A 35 22.58 21.31 -43.65
C ASP A 35 23.51 21.81 -42.54
N GLU A 36 24.80 21.49 -42.70
CA GLU A 36 25.89 22.14 -41.96
C GLU A 36 26.29 23.40 -42.74
N THR A 37 25.46 24.43 -42.68
CA THR A 37 25.86 25.78 -43.11
C THR A 37 25.80 26.70 -41.90
N GLY A 38 26.97 27.14 -41.46
CA GLY A 38 27.17 28.07 -40.35
C GLY A 38 26.74 29.49 -40.69
N GLU A 39 25.44 29.69 -40.92
CA GLU A 39 24.85 31.02 -41.01
C GLU A 39 24.26 31.42 -39.66
N THR A 40 24.62 32.63 -39.23
CA THR A 40 24.07 33.24 -38.03
C THR A 40 22.59 33.53 -38.29
N PRO A 41 21.64 33.03 -37.48
CA PRO A 41 20.23 33.13 -37.79
C PRO A 41 19.81 34.60 -37.86
N ALA A 42 19.21 34.98 -39.00
CA ALA A 42 18.55 36.27 -39.17
C ALA A 42 17.42 36.44 -38.13
N PRO A 43 17.14 37.67 -37.68
CA PRO A 43 16.05 37.92 -36.75
C PRO A 43 14.72 37.42 -37.35
N LEU A 44 14.05 36.53 -36.60
CA LEU A 44 12.76 35.93 -36.93
C LEU A 44 11.77 36.97 -37.43
N SER A 45 11.20 36.71 -38.60
CA SER A 45 10.18 37.59 -39.18
C SER A 45 8.90 37.52 -38.33
N ALA A 46 8.12 38.60 -38.29
CA ALA A 46 6.87 38.65 -37.54
C ALA A 46 5.82 37.61 -38.00
N GLN A 47 6.02 36.95 -39.14
CA GLN A 47 5.16 35.85 -39.61
C GLN A 47 5.49 34.51 -38.93
N ASP A 48 6.71 34.30 -38.43
CA ASP A 48 7.11 33.04 -37.78
C ASP A 48 6.56 32.91 -36.35
N VAL A 49 6.32 34.05 -35.68
CA VAL A 49 5.71 34.10 -34.34
C VAL A 49 4.26 33.58 -34.36
N VAL A 50 3.53 33.84 -35.45
CA VAL A 50 2.13 33.38 -35.62
C VAL A 50 2.05 31.85 -35.80
N SER A 51 3.12 31.22 -36.29
CA SER A 51 3.18 29.76 -36.43
C SER A 51 3.42 29.06 -35.07
N MET A 52 4.16 29.69 -34.17
CA MET A 52 4.47 29.11 -32.85
C MET A 52 3.23 29.00 -31.97
N ASP A 53 2.33 29.99 -31.98
CA ASP A 53 1.09 29.95 -31.22
C ASP A 53 0.13 28.85 -31.72
N VAL A 54 0.07 28.62 -33.04
CA VAL A 54 -0.73 27.54 -33.64
C VAL A 54 -0.12 26.17 -33.34
N ILE A 55 1.21 26.07 -33.27
CA ILE A 55 1.91 24.84 -32.87
C ILE A 55 1.70 24.58 -31.38
N LEU A 56 1.74 25.60 -30.52
CA LEU A 56 1.44 25.48 -29.10
C LEU A 56 -0.04 25.13 -28.87
N GLU A 57 -0.97 25.75 -29.57
CA GLU A 57 -2.39 25.41 -29.50
C GLU A 57 -2.65 23.98 -30.00
N LYS A 58 -1.98 23.53 -31.07
CA LYS A 58 -2.04 22.14 -31.52
C LYS A 58 -1.38 21.18 -30.56
N LEU A 59 -0.27 21.54 -29.92
CA LEU A 59 0.40 20.72 -28.91
C LEU A 59 -0.41 20.64 -27.63
N GLU A 60 -1.07 21.73 -27.20
CA GLU A 60 -2.01 21.74 -26.08
C GLU A 60 -3.29 20.96 -26.41
N ALA A 61 -3.81 21.09 -27.63
CA ALA A 61 -4.96 20.32 -28.11
C ALA A 61 -4.62 18.82 -28.26
N SER A 62 -3.38 18.48 -28.64
CA SER A 62 -2.90 17.11 -28.77
C SER A 62 -2.55 16.50 -27.41
N ALA A 63 -1.95 17.29 -26.52
CA ALA A 63 -1.68 16.92 -25.13
C ALA A 63 -2.98 16.75 -24.32
N GLY A 64 -4.06 17.44 -24.72
CA GLY A 64 -5.37 17.33 -24.10
C GLY A 64 -6.28 16.21 -24.62
N ARG A 65 -5.98 15.56 -25.76
CA ARG A 65 -6.92 14.60 -26.40
C ARG A 65 -6.40 13.19 -26.67
N GLY A 66 -5.13 12.90 -26.43
CA GLY A 66 -4.61 11.54 -26.51
C GLY A 66 -4.11 11.09 -25.15
N SER A 67 -4.96 10.51 -24.31
CA SER A 67 -4.43 9.65 -23.24
C SER A 67 -3.57 8.60 -23.94
N SER A 68 -2.24 8.68 -23.78
CA SER A 68 -1.33 7.68 -24.34
C SER A 68 -1.92 6.31 -23.98
N PRO A 69 -2.08 5.40 -24.97
CA PRO A 69 -2.75 4.13 -24.74
C PRO A 69 -2.13 3.49 -23.50
N ASP A 70 -2.96 3.12 -22.52
CA ASP A 70 -2.48 2.53 -21.28
C ASP A 70 -1.82 1.19 -21.63
N LEU A 71 -0.49 1.17 -21.65
CA LEU A 71 0.31 0.00 -21.98
C LEU A 71 0.58 -0.79 -20.69
N ASP A 72 0.58 -2.13 -20.74
CA ASP A 72 1.10 -2.92 -19.62
C ASP A 72 2.61 -2.72 -19.43
N LEU A 73 3.13 -3.37 -18.38
CA LEU A 73 4.56 -3.51 -18.10
C LEU A 73 5.37 -4.07 -19.30
N PHE A 74 4.71 -4.67 -20.29
CA PHE A 74 5.30 -5.26 -21.50
C PHE A 74 4.97 -4.47 -22.78
N GLY A 75 4.40 -3.27 -22.67
CA GLY A 75 4.13 -2.41 -23.82
C GLY A 75 2.90 -2.80 -24.64
N ARG A 76 2.00 -3.66 -24.14
CA ARG A 76 0.80 -4.10 -24.87
C ARG A 76 -0.38 -3.17 -24.57
N PRO A 77 -1.11 -2.70 -25.59
CA PRO A 77 -2.30 -1.90 -25.37
C PRO A 77 -3.43 -2.76 -24.80
N ALA A 78 -4.30 -2.13 -24.01
CA ALA A 78 -5.50 -2.79 -23.52
C ALA A 78 -6.41 -3.24 -24.69
N PRO A 79 -7.03 -4.44 -24.62
CA PRO A 79 -8.08 -4.84 -25.56
C PRO A 79 -9.16 -3.75 -25.62
N LYS A 80 -9.68 -3.47 -26.83
CA LYS A 80 -10.69 -2.43 -27.03
C LYS A 80 -11.84 -2.58 -26.02
N GLY A 81 -12.15 -1.49 -25.30
CA GLY A 81 -13.22 -1.45 -24.32
C GLY A 81 -12.87 -1.99 -22.92
N HIS A 82 -11.60 -2.31 -22.64
CA HIS A 82 -11.14 -2.65 -21.29
C HIS A 82 -10.10 -1.62 -20.85
N ASP A 83 -10.38 -0.91 -19.76
CA ASP A 83 -9.38 -0.05 -19.11
C ASP A 83 -8.40 -0.94 -18.33
N TRP A 84 -7.09 -0.80 -18.50
CA TRP A 84 -6.06 -1.57 -17.77
C TRP A 84 -5.59 -0.92 -16.48
N SER A 85 -6.08 0.29 -16.18
CA SER A 85 -5.77 1.03 -14.95
C SER A 85 -6.03 0.19 -13.69
N HIS A 86 -7.02 -0.72 -13.73
CA HIS A 86 -7.36 -1.62 -12.62
C HIS A 86 -6.31 -2.73 -12.33
N ARG A 87 -5.43 -3.08 -13.29
CA ARG A 87 -4.44 -4.15 -13.10
C ARG A 87 -3.24 -3.73 -12.24
N ARG A 88 -3.00 -2.43 -12.08
CA ARG A 88 -1.95 -1.90 -11.19
C ARG A 88 -2.22 -2.19 -9.70
N GLY A 89 -3.43 -2.62 -9.38
CA GLY A 89 -3.85 -3.02 -8.04
C GLY A 89 -3.85 -4.54 -7.77
N GLU A 90 -3.35 -5.37 -8.68
CA GLU A 90 -3.40 -6.82 -8.52
C GLU A 90 -2.68 -7.31 -7.25
N PRO A 91 -3.31 -8.16 -6.42
CA PRO A 91 -2.73 -8.64 -5.16
C PRO A 91 -1.36 -9.31 -5.31
N ARG A 92 -1.05 -9.85 -6.49
CA ARG A 92 0.19 -10.58 -6.77
C ARG A 92 1.42 -9.67 -6.82
N ILE A 93 1.33 -8.57 -7.56
CA ILE A 93 2.42 -7.60 -7.67
C ILE A 93 2.66 -6.94 -6.32
N PHE A 94 1.58 -6.61 -5.61
CA PHE A 94 1.65 -6.10 -4.25
C PHE A 94 2.34 -7.09 -3.30
N ALA A 95 1.96 -8.37 -3.33
CA ALA A 95 2.60 -9.42 -2.52
C ALA A 95 4.10 -9.52 -2.82
N PHE A 96 4.50 -9.47 -4.09
CA PHE A 96 5.91 -9.52 -4.49
C PHE A 96 6.72 -8.35 -3.88
N PHE A 97 6.27 -7.11 -4.05
CA PHE A 97 6.95 -5.96 -3.48
C PHE A 97 6.93 -5.96 -1.95
N TRP A 98 5.85 -6.44 -1.34
CA TRP A 98 5.78 -6.63 0.10
C TRP A 98 6.83 -7.63 0.60
N THR A 99 6.97 -8.78 -0.06
CA THR A 99 7.99 -9.76 0.30
C THR A 99 9.41 -9.23 0.11
N LEU A 100 9.66 -8.46 -0.95
CA LEU A 100 10.95 -7.84 -1.21
C LEU A 100 11.27 -6.79 -0.14
N TYR A 101 10.28 -5.99 0.24
CA TYR A 101 10.38 -5.03 1.34
C TYR A 101 10.72 -5.72 2.67
N LEU A 102 10.03 -6.81 3.01
CA LEU A 102 10.31 -7.58 4.22
C LEU A 102 11.72 -8.22 4.21
N LEU A 103 12.17 -8.69 3.05
CA LEU A 103 13.52 -9.20 2.87
C LEU A 103 14.55 -8.11 3.14
N PHE A 104 14.40 -6.93 2.51
CA PHE A 104 15.29 -5.79 2.74
C PHE A 104 15.28 -5.35 4.20
N ALA A 105 14.10 -5.22 4.82
CA ALA A 105 13.96 -4.88 6.23
C ALA A 105 14.75 -5.84 7.13
N THR A 106 14.65 -7.14 6.87
CA THR A 106 15.36 -8.17 7.63
C THR A 106 16.88 -8.07 7.42
N VAL A 107 17.32 -7.99 6.16
CA VAL A 107 18.75 -7.87 5.83
C VAL A 107 19.35 -6.62 6.48
N THR A 108 18.71 -5.46 6.32
CA THR A 108 19.20 -4.20 6.89
C THR A 108 19.24 -4.22 8.41
N ALA A 109 18.24 -4.79 9.07
CA ALA A 109 18.22 -4.86 10.53
C ALA A 109 19.32 -5.75 11.11
N PHE A 110 19.64 -6.86 10.45
CA PHE A 110 20.67 -7.80 10.93
C PHE A 110 22.07 -7.52 10.36
N TRP A 111 22.20 -6.66 9.35
CA TRP A 111 23.49 -6.30 8.76
C TRP A 111 24.49 -5.78 9.79
N SER A 112 24.03 -4.95 10.75
CA SER A 112 24.88 -4.36 11.78
C SER A 112 25.19 -5.29 12.96
N VAL A 113 24.39 -6.34 13.18
CA VAL A 113 24.56 -7.28 14.30
C VAL A 113 25.42 -8.49 13.91
N GLY A 114 25.63 -8.73 12.61
CA GLY A 114 26.35 -9.88 12.07
C GLY A 114 27.87 -9.91 12.26
N SER A 115 28.43 -9.25 13.28
CA SER A 115 29.84 -9.43 13.65
C SER A 115 30.09 -10.93 13.95
N PRO A 116 31.03 -11.59 13.25
CA PRO A 116 31.30 -13.01 13.45
C PRO A 116 31.60 -13.33 14.92
N GLY A 117 30.80 -14.21 15.52
CA GLY A 117 31.00 -14.71 16.89
C GLY A 117 30.05 -14.16 17.96
N SER A 118 29.21 -13.16 17.67
CA SER A 118 28.19 -12.69 18.63
C SER A 118 26.86 -13.44 18.46
N HIS A 119 26.71 -14.57 19.16
CA HIS A 119 25.43 -15.27 19.30
C HIS A 119 24.63 -14.82 20.53
N ASP A 120 24.95 -13.63 21.06
CA ASP A 120 24.27 -13.08 22.24
C ASP A 120 22.85 -12.62 21.84
N PRO A 121 21.78 -13.23 22.39
CA PRO A 121 20.41 -12.80 22.12
C PRO A 121 20.15 -11.33 22.46
N LEU A 122 20.90 -10.75 23.41
CA LEU A 122 20.78 -9.34 23.76
C LEU A 122 21.20 -8.42 22.61
N ALA A 123 22.19 -8.83 21.81
CA ALA A 123 22.65 -8.10 20.63
C ALA A 123 21.61 -8.12 19.49
N LEU A 124 20.76 -9.16 19.44
CA LEU A 124 19.73 -9.32 18.39
C LEU A 124 18.45 -8.53 18.69
N ARG A 125 18.17 -8.15 19.94
CA ARG A 125 16.93 -7.42 20.32
C ARG A 125 16.76 -6.07 19.62
N PRO A 126 17.78 -5.20 19.49
CA PRO A 126 17.66 -3.96 18.73
C PRO A 126 17.30 -4.20 17.26
N ALA A 127 17.91 -5.20 16.62
CA ALA A 127 17.57 -5.59 15.25
C ALA A 127 16.14 -6.10 15.14
N ALA A 128 15.68 -6.96 16.06
CA ALA A 128 14.30 -7.44 16.10
C ALA A 128 13.29 -6.28 16.22
N ARG A 129 13.56 -5.29 17.09
CA ARG A 129 12.72 -4.08 17.20
C ARG A 129 12.71 -3.26 15.91
N ALA A 130 13.86 -3.13 15.23
CA ALA A 130 13.94 -2.42 13.96
C ALA A 130 13.14 -3.12 12.84
N VAL A 131 13.18 -4.46 12.77
CA VAL A 131 12.33 -5.24 11.85
C VAL A 131 10.86 -5.01 12.15
N LEU A 132 10.44 -5.12 13.41
CA LEU A 132 9.05 -4.90 13.82
C LEU A 132 8.57 -3.49 13.48
N ALA A 133 9.37 -2.47 13.78
CA ALA A 133 9.05 -1.08 13.43
C ALA A 133 8.88 -0.91 11.92
N THR A 134 9.75 -1.53 11.13
CA THR A 134 9.70 -1.49 9.66
C THR A 134 8.44 -2.18 9.13
N ILE A 135 8.11 -3.40 9.61
CA ILE A 135 6.86 -4.09 9.26
C ILE A 135 5.65 -3.19 9.55
N THR A 136 5.63 -2.57 10.73
CA THR A 136 4.54 -1.70 11.13
C THR A 136 4.43 -0.43 10.28
N VAL A 137 5.54 0.19 9.90
CA VAL A 137 5.56 1.30 8.93
C VAL A 137 5.01 0.85 7.58
N GLY A 138 5.40 -0.33 7.12
CA GLY A 138 4.88 -0.94 5.90
C GLY A 138 3.35 -1.07 5.88
N ILE A 139 2.79 -1.62 6.97
CA ILE A 139 1.35 -1.84 7.11
C ILE A 139 0.59 -0.54 7.38
N ALA A 140 1.05 0.31 8.29
CA ALA A 140 0.31 1.48 8.75
C ALA A 140 0.45 2.72 7.85
N LEU A 141 1.54 2.82 7.07
CA LEU A 141 1.83 3.98 6.23
C LEU A 141 1.95 3.62 4.75
N LEU A 142 2.91 2.76 4.41
CA LEU A 142 3.24 2.54 3.00
C LEU A 142 2.05 1.94 2.25
N TRP A 143 1.40 0.91 2.80
CA TRP A 143 0.24 0.29 2.18
C TRP A 143 -0.94 1.26 1.94
N PRO A 144 -1.43 2.01 2.93
CA PRO A 144 -2.48 3.01 2.69
C PRO A 144 -2.08 4.09 1.69
N MET A 145 -0.84 4.58 1.72
CA MET A 145 -0.37 5.58 0.78
C MET A 145 -0.33 5.04 -0.65
N THR A 146 0.18 3.81 -0.85
CA THR A 146 0.17 3.14 -2.16
C THR A 146 -1.24 2.92 -2.68
N ARG A 147 -2.20 2.56 -1.82
CA ARG A 147 -3.59 2.36 -2.27
C ARG A 147 -4.30 3.67 -2.58
N LEU A 148 -4.05 4.73 -1.82
CA LEU A 148 -4.65 6.05 -2.08
C LEU A 148 -4.06 6.74 -3.31
N SER A 149 -2.82 6.42 -3.69
CA SER A 149 -2.21 6.94 -4.93
C SER A 149 -2.73 6.23 -6.19
N GLN A 150 -3.35 5.06 -6.06
CA GLN A 150 -3.96 4.32 -7.16
C GLN A 150 -5.39 4.81 -7.46
N GLU A 151 -5.83 4.68 -8.71
CA GLU A 151 -7.23 4.88 -9.06
C GLU A 151 -8.08 3.68 -8.63
N VAL A 152 -9.25 3.96 -8.03
CA VAL A 152 -10.15 2.90 -7.54
C VAL A 152 -11.09 2.49 -8.67
N PRO A 153 -11.04 1.23 -9.16
CA PRO A 153 -11.80 0.82 -10.34
C PRO A 153 -13.32 0.98 -10.16
N THR A 154 -13.81 0.78 -8.94
CA THR A 154 -15.23 0.92 -8.62
C THR A 154 -15.38 1.52 -7.23
N ARG A 155 -16.29 2.49 -7.05
CA ARG A 155 -16.65 3.01 -5.73
C ARG A 155 -17.64 2.13 -4.96
N ARG A 156 -17.92 0.91 -5.45
CA ARG A 156 -18.82 -0.03 -4.78
C ARG A 156 -18.13 -0.59 -3.54
N VAL A 157 -18.69 -0.29 -2.37
CA VAL A 157 -18.12 -0.62 -1.04
C VAL A 157 -17.75 -2.10 -0.92
N ARG A 158 -18.58 -3.03 -1.43
CA ARG A 158 -18.32 -4.48 -1.38
C ARG A 158 -17.06 -4.89 -2.15
N HIS A 159 -16.76 -4.23 -3.27
CA HIS A 159 -15.58 -4.54 -4.06
C HIS A 159 -14.33 -4.00 -3.36
N VAL A 160 -14.37 -2.73 -2.92
CA VAL A 160 -13.26 -2.09 -2.20
C VAL A 160 -12.91 -2.86 -0.92
N SER A 161 -13.92 -3.21 -0.11
CA SER A 161 -13.71 -4.00 1.12
C SER A 161 -13.09 -5.36 0.86
N ARG A 162 -13.52 -6.09 -0.18
CA ARG A 162 -12.91 -7.37 -0.57
C ARG A 162 -11.44 -7.20 -0.98
N MET A 163 -11.13 -6.18 -1.78
CA MET A 163 -9.77 -5.88 -2.22
C MET A 163 -8.86 -5.57 -1.02
N VAL A 164 -9.29 -4.67 -0.14
CA VAL A 164 -8.52 -4.30 1.07
C VAL A 164 -8.39 -5.48 2.04
N GLY A 165 -9.42 -6.34 2.13
CA GLY A 165 -9.33 -7.58 2.91
C GLY A 165 -8.31 -8.59 2.35
N GLN A 166 -8.18 -8.68 1.02
CA GLN A 166 -7.15 -9.52 0.39
C GLN A 166 -5.75 -8.98 0.67
N ASP A 167 -5.55 -7.66 0.57
CA ASP A 167 -4.29 -7.03 0.94
C ASP A 167 -3.90 -7.31 2.39
N LEU A 168 -4.88 -7.24 3.31
CA LEU A 168 -4.65 -7.51 4.72
C LEU A 168 -4.06 -8.92 4.95
N ILE A 169 -4.60 -9.92 4.25
CA ILE A 169 -4.08 -11.29 4.32
C ILE A 169 -2.66 -11.36 3.75
N VAL A 170 -2.44 -10.74 2.58
CA VAL A 170 -1.12 -10.67 1.92
C VAL A 170 -0.07 -10.00 2.81
N LEU A 171 -0.47 -8.99 3.59
CA LEU A 171 0.42 -8.28 4.51
C LEU A 171 0.69 -9.07 5.79
N LEU A 172 -0.38 -9.53 6.45
CA LEU A 172 -0.30 -10.12 7.78
C LEU A 172 0.34 -11.51 7.77
N VAL A 173 0.07 -12.37 6.78
CA VAL A 173 0.61 -13.74 6.79
C VAL A 173 2.15 -13.75 6.80
N PRO A 174 2.85 -13.04 5.89
CA PRO A 174 4.31 -12.95 5.94
C PRO A 174 4.82 -12.22 7.19
N ALA A 175 4.14 -11.16 7.64
CA ALA A 175 4.53 -10.45 8.85
C ALA A 175 4.51 -11.35 10.09
N GLN A 176 3.45 -12.16 10.24
CA GLN A 176 3.34 -13.14 11.33
C GLN A 176 4.45 -14.18 11.25
N ALA A 177 4.78 -14.66 10.05
CA ALA A 177 5.87 -15.61 9.84
C ALA A 177 7.24 -15.06 10.28
N ILE A 178 7.44 -13.74 10.26
CA ILE A 178 8.69 -13.09 10.74
C ILE A 178 8.66 -12.84 12.25
N ILE A 179 7.48 -12.62 12.84
CA ILE A 179 7.33 -12.31 14.28
C ILE A 179 7.55 -13.55 15.15
N TRP A 180 7.00 -14.71 14.79
CA TRP A 180 7.09 -15.91 15.63
C TRP A 180 8.51 -16.42 15.91
N PRO A 181 9.43 -16.46 14.92
CA PRO A 181 10.83 -16.81 15.16
C PRO A 181 11.57 -15.92 16.17
N GLN A 182 11.05 -14.73 16.49
CA GLN A 182 11.65 -13.83 17.48
C GLN A 182 11.67 -14.43 18.90
N ILE A 183 10.84 -15.44 19.20
CA ILE A 183 10.93 -16.20 20.46
C ILE A 183 12.34 -16.77 20.63
N ALA A 184 12.89 -17.36 19.56
CA ALA A 184 14.23 -17.96 19.58
C ALA A 184 15.32 -16.91 19.36
N MET A 185 15.14 -16.00 18.40
CA MET A 185 16.20 -15.05 18.02
C MET A 185 16.44 -13.94 19.05
N ALA A 186 15.37 -13.34 19.58
CA ALA A 186 15.46 -12.25 20.55
C ALA A 186 15.38 -12.74 22.01
N ALA A 187 15.22 -14.06 22.20
CA ALA A 187 14.94 -14.70 23.48
C ALA A 187 13.81 -14.00 24.25
N TRP A 188 12.76 -13.57 23.54
CA TRP A 188 11.61 -12.94 24.16
C TRP A 188 10.63 -13.98 24.71
N PRO A 189 9.97 -13.69 25.86
CA PRO A 189 8.88 -14.52 26.34
C PRO A 189 7.78 -14.68 25.29
N MET A 190 7.16 -15.86 25.23
CA MET A 190 6.06 -16.14 24.30
C MET A 190 4.92 -15.11 24.43
N SER A 191 4.66 -14.60 25.64
CA SER A 191 3.65 -13.57 25.88
C SER A 191 3.94 -12.26 25.14
N VAL A 192 5.21 -11.84 25.08
CA VAL A 192 5.66 -10.64 24.35
C VAL A 192 5.45 -10.84 22.85
N VAL A 193 5.89 -11.97 22.30
CA VAL A 193 5.75 -12.25 20.87
C VAL A 193 4.28 -12.38 20.47
N ALA A 194 3.45 -13.03 21.29
CA ALA A 194 2.01 -13.10 21.09
C ALA A 194 1.35 -11.72 21.15
N ALA A 195 1.72 -10.87 22.10
CA ALA A 195 1.21 -9.51 22.21
C ALA A 195 1.60 -8.66 20.99
N LEU A 196 2.84 -8.76 20.51
CA LEU A 196 3.30 -8.09 19.27
C LEU A 196 2.52 -8.56 18.04
N ALA A 197 2.35 -9.87 17.90
CA ALA A 197 1.58 -10.48 16.83
C ALA A 197 0.12 -10.00 16.82
N CYS A 198 -0.54 -10.02 17.99
CA CYS A 198 -1.89 -9.52 18.17
C CYS A 198 -1.99 -8.02 17.93
N ALA A 199 -1.08 -7.22 18.50
CA ALA A 199 -1.03 -5.77 18.32
C ALA A 199 -0.93 -5.39 16.83
N LEU A 200 0.00 -6.01 16.09
CA LEU A 200 0.14 -5.76 14.65
C LEU A 200 -1.14 -6.13 13.90
N THR A 201 -1.79 -7.23 14.28
CA THR A 201 -3.02 -7.70 13.64
C THR A 201 -4.16 -6.73 13.86
N VAL A 202 -4.42 -6.29 15.10
CA VAL A 202 -5.53 -5.36 15.39
C VAL A 202 -5.30 -3.99 14.76
N TRP A 203 -4.05 -3.50 14.74
CA TRP A 203 -3.70 -2.27 14.04
C TRP A 203 -3.87 -2.42 12.52
N GLY A 204 -3.44 -3.52 11.93
CA GLY A 204 -3.65 -3.81 10.51
C GLY A 204 -5.14 -3.84 10.16
N VAL A 205 -5.97 -4.50 10.97
CA VAL A 205 -7.42 -4.56 10.78
C VAL A 205 -8.04 -3.17 10.82
N LEU A 206 -7.67 -2.34 11.80
CA LEU A 206 -8.14 -0.96 11.93
C LEU A 206 -7.70 -0.09 10.72
N VAL A 207 -6.43 -0.16 10.34
CA VAL A 207 -5.88 0.55 9.17
C VAL A 207 -6.62 0.13 7.89
N GLY A 208 -6.88 -1.16 7.70
CA GLY A 208 -7.65 -1.66 6.56
C GLY A 208 -9.09 -1.16 6.54
N ALA A 209 -9.76 -1.08 7.69
CA ALA A 209 -11.10 -0.51 7.77
C ALA A 209 -11.09 0.98 7.37
N LEU A 210 -10.17 1.76 7.94
CA LEU A 210 -10.00 3.18 7.62
C LEU A 210 -9.65 3.39 6.15
N LEU A 211 -8.80 2.54 5.58
CA LEU A 211 -8.41 2.60 4.17
C LEU A 211 -9.60 2.32 3.27
N THR A 212 -10.47 1.37 3.64
CA THR A 212 -11.70 1.10 2.90
C THR A 212 -12.62 2.32 2.89
N ILE A 213 -12.79 2.98 4.04
CA ILE A 213 -13.57 4.22 4.15
C ILE A 213 -12.92 5.31 3.28
N ALA A 214 -11.61 5.48 3.38
CA ALA A 214 -10.85 6.45 2.60
C ALA A 214 -11.02 6.22 1.10
N LEU A 215 -10.87 5.00 0.59
CA LEU A 215 -11.03 4.69 -0.83
C LEU A 215 -12.46 4.92 -1.34
N VAL A 216 -13.47 4.69 -0.50
CA VAL A 216 -14.88 4.94 -0.85
C VAL A 216 -15.22 6.44 -0.89
N TYR A 217 -14.65 7.25 -0.01
CA TYR A 217 -15.02 8.67 0.16
C TYR A 217 -13.95 9.68 -0.25
N SER A 218 -12.76 9.24 -0.63
CA SER A 218 -11.62 10.14 -0.83
C SER A 218 -11.89 11.17 -1.91
N GLY A 219 -12.52 10.82 -3.04
CA GLY A 219 -12.81 11.77 -4.13
C GLY A 219 -11.58 12.63 -4.44
N GLU A 220 -11.74 13.96 -4.36
CA GLU A 220 -10.65 14.95 -4.50
C GLU A 220 -9.81 15.14 -3.22
N ARG A 221 -10.27 14.63 -2.07
CA ARG A 221 -9.65 14.73 -0.74
C ARG A 221 -8.70 13.59 -0.40
N ARG A 222 -8.10 12.92 -1.40
CA ARG A 222 -7.12 11.82 -1.19
C ARG A 222 -5.94 12.26 -0.32
N GLY A 223 -5.40 13.45 -0.58
CA GLY A 223 -4.28 14.00 0.19
C GLY A 223 -4.59 14.15 1.69
N TRP A 224 -5.85 14.48 2.03
CA TRP A 224 -6.25 14.58 3.43
C TRP A 224 -6.24 13.21 4.13
N TRP A 225 -6.72 12.15 3.46
CA TRP A 225 -6.64 10.80 3.99
C TRP A 225 -5.19 10.31 4.16
N MET A 226 -4.29 10.68 3.23
CA MET A 226 -2.86 10.40 3.40
C MET A 226 -2.30 11.06 4.67
N LEU A 227 -2.65 12.32 4.93
CA LEU A 227 -2.27 13.01 6.18
C LEU A 227 -2.84 12.33 7.42
N VAL A 228 -4.05 11.79 7.36
CA VAL A 228 -4.65 11.02 8.47
C VAL A 228 -3.82 9.78 8.80
N PHE A 229 -3.40 9.00 7.79
CA PHE A 229 -2.53 7.82 8.04
C PHE A 229 -1.16 8.23 8.59
N VAL A 230 -0.57 9.31 8.05
CA VAL A 230 0.67 9.89 8.58
C VAL A 230 0.50 10.31 10.04
N ALA A 231 -0.60 10.96 10.38
CA ALA A 231 -0.90 11.37 11.75
C ALA A 231 -1.07 10.15 12.66
N ILE A 232 -1.86 9.13 12.28
CA ILE A 232 -2.08 7.92 13.09
C ILE A 232 -0.77 7.21 13.39
N ALA A 233 0.08 6.99 12.39
CA ALA A 233 1.35 6.30 12.61
C ALA A 233 2.37 7.18 13.34
N GLY A 234 2.42 8.48 13.02
CA GLY A 234 3.38 9.44 13.57
C GLY A 234 3.02 9.97 14.96
N PHE A 235 1.77 9.85 15.42
CA PHE A 235 1.30 10.44 16.66
C PHE A 235 2.11 9.96 17.88
N GLY A 236 2.29 8.64 18.02
CA GLY A 236 3.09 8.07 19.12
C GLY A 236 4.53 8.56 19.12
N PRO A 237 5.30 8.42 18.02
CA PRO A 237 6.66 8.95 17.95
C PRO A 237 6.76 10.45 18.25
N LEU A 238 5.80 11.26 17.78
CA LEU A 238 5.76 12.69 18.07
C LEU A 238 5.55 12.97 19.56
N LEU A 239 4.66 12.23 20.24
CA LEU A 239 4.48 12.34 21.69
C LEU A 239 5.71 11.89 22.46
N ALA A 240 6.36 10.81 22.00
CA ALA A 240 7.57 10.28 22.63
C ALA A 240 8.77 11.23 22.53
N LEU A 241 8.86 12.03 21.46
CA LEU A 241 9.88 13.07 21.28
C LEU A 241 9.51 14.40 21.97
N GLY A 242 8.24 14.57 22.35
CA GLY A 242 7.74 15.78 23.00
C GLY A 242 8.20 15.93 24.46
N PRO A 243 8.00 17.12 25.07
CA PRO A 243 8.40 17.41 26.44
C PRO A 243 7.84 16.42 27.49
N GLY A 244 6.68 15.82 27.21
CA GLY A 244 6.05 14.81 28.06
C GLY A 244 6.70 13.41 27.98
N GLY A 245 7.36 13.07 26.86
CA GLY A 245 7.94 11.74 26.64
C GLY A 245 9.18 11.43 27.49
N VAL A 246 9.86 12.47 28.00
CA VAL A 246 11.06 12.32 28.84
C VAL A 246 10.69 12.14 30.32
N ALA A 247 9.54 12.68 30.76
CA ALA A 247 9.15 12.73 32.17
C ALA A 247 8.57 11.40 32.72
N MET A 248 8.13 10.47 31.87
CA MET A 248 7.47 9.21 32.29
C MET A 248 8.44 8.02 32.49
N ARG A 249 9.76 8.24 32.53
CA ARG A 249 10.77 7.17 32.44
C ARG A 249 11.22 6.51 33.75
N GLY A 250 10.58 6.78 34.88
CA GLY A 250 11.03 6.27 36.18
C GLY A 250 10.49 4.90 36.59
N ASP A 251 9.26 4.57 36.18
CA ASP A 251 8.54 3.46 36.78
C ASP A 251 8.37 2.32 35.77
N ASP A 252 8.42 1.08 36.26
CA ASP A 252 8.09 -0.18 35.56
C ASP A 252 6.63 -0.25 35.06
N SER A 253 5.93 0.88 35.09
CA SER A 253 4.56 1.10 34.70
C SER A 253 4.41 1.13 33.19
N PHE A 254 3.36 0.44 32.75
CA PHE A 254 2.83 0.47 31.39
C PHE A 254 2.46 1.90 30.95
N ASP A 255 2.98 2.35 29.80
CA ASP A 255 2.71 3.67 29.24
C ASP A 255 1.63 3.60 28.14
N TRP A 256 0.41 4.03 28.50
CA TRP A 256 -0.73 4.05 27.58
C TRP A 256 -0.48 4.89 26.33
N TRP A 257 0.33 5.95 26.41
CA TRP A 257 0.56 6.85 25.28
C TRP A 257 1.32 6.16 24.15
N TRP A 258 2.23 5.25 24.47
CA TRP A 258 2.97 4.50 23.47
C TRP A 258 2.09 3.48 22.74
N MET A 259 0.96 3.09 23.31
CA MET A 259 -0.02 2.21 22.69
C MET A 259 -0.98 2.94 21.73
N THR A 260 -0.87 4.27 21.58
CA THR A 260 -1.79 5.07 20.73
C THR A 260 -1.40 5.10 19.25
N SER A 261 -0.20 4.62 18.90
CA SER A 261 0.24 4.47 17.50
C SER A 261 0.70 3.04 17.25
N PRO A 262 0.47 2.52 16.03
CA PRO A 262 0.95 1.20 15.64
C PRO A 262 2.47 1.08 15.81
N ILE A 263 3.23 2.13 15.49
CA ILE A 263 4.70 2.09 15.52
C ILE A 263 5.21 1.98 16.96
N THR A 264 4.77 2.86 17.86
CA THR A 264 5.24 2.87 19.25
C THR A 264 4.72 1.69 20.07
N THR A 265 3.57 1.10 19.68
CA THR A 265 3.01 -0.09 20.36
C THR A 265 4.03 -1.23 20.38
N GLY A 266 4.71 -1.48 19.26
CA GLY A 266 5.74 -2.52 19.18
C GLY A 266 6.95 -2.25 20.07
N PHE A 267 7.36 -0.98 20.17
CA PHE A 267 8.47 -0.57 21.03
C PHE A 267 8.15 -0.72 22.52
N GLU A 268 6.93 -0.36 22.94
CA GLU A 268 6.52 -0.48 24.34
C GLU A 268 6.40 -1.95 24.77
N ILE A 269 5.73 -2.79 23.97
CA ILE A 269 5.61 -4.23 24.28
C ILE A 269 6.98 -4.91 24.30
N ALA A 270 7.90 -4.54 23.39
CA ALA A 270 9.24 -5.11 23.28
C ALA A 270 10.29 -4.41 24.16
N ARG A 271 9.89 -3.46 25.01
CA ARG A 271 10.83 -2.65 25.81
C ARG A 271 11.49 -3.49 26.89
N ASP A 272 12.82 -3.53 26.89
CA ASP A 272 13.57 -4.09 28.02
C ASP A 272 13.57 -3.10 29.19
N ARG A 273 13.76 -3.62 30.41
CA ARG A 273 13.81 -2.82 31.65
C ARG A 273 15.28 -2.73 32.09
N PRO A 274 16.06 -1.79 31.56
CA PRO A 274 17.52 -1.78 31.73
C PRO A 274 17.95 -1.60 33.18
N TRP A 275 17.16 -0.95 34.02
CA TRP A 275 17.50 -0.73 35.43
C TRP A 275 17.34 -1.98 36.30
N THR A 276 16.41 -2.88 35.96
CA THR A 276 16.24 -4.18 36.65
C THR A 276 16.98 -5.33 35.97
N GLY A 277 17.43 -5.14 34.73
CA GLY A 277 17.93 -6.21 33.88
C GLY A 277 16.84 -7.19 33.44
N ALA A 278 15.57 -6.90 33.71
CA ALA A 278 14.47 -7.75 33.30
C ALA A 278 14.25 -7.66 31.78
N SER A 279 13.97 -8.81 31.16
CA SER A 279 13.53 -8.88 29.77
C SER A 279 12.21 -8.14 29.58
N ALA A 280 11.89 -7.80 28.32
CA ALA A 280 10.54 -7.38 27.94
C ALA A 280 9.46 -8.28 28.56
N ALA A 281 8.39 -7.65 29.06
CA ALA A 281 7.28 -8.32 29.72
C ALA A 281 5.97 -7.58 29.43
N VAL A 282 4.89 -8.35 29.26
CA VAL A 282 3.57 -7.83 28.94
C VAL A 282 2.75 -7.67 30.22
N ALA A 283 2.46 -6.43 30.60
CA ALA A 283 1.47 -6.10 31.63
C ALA A 283 0.03 -6.22 31.10
N GLU A 284 -0.95 -6.36 32.01
CA GLU A 284 -2.39 -6.41 31.70
C GLU A 284 -2.87 -5.22 30.85
N GLY A 285 -2.35 -4.02 31.12
CA GLY A 285 -2.66 -2.81 30.36
C GLY A 285 -2.41 -2.95 28.85
N HIS A 286 -1.37 -3.69 28.44
CA HIS A 286 -1.10 -3.91 27.02
C HIS A 286 -2.21 -4.70 26.34
N TRP A 287 -2.70 -5.78 26.99
CA TRP A 287 -3.79 -6.58 26.48
C TRP A 287 -5.09 -5.77 26.39
N TRP A 288 -5.33 -4.90 27.37
CA TRP A 288 -6.47 -4.00 27.33
C TRP A 288 -6.38 -3.01 26.15
N SER A 289 -5.22 -2.38 25.91
CA SER A 289 -5.02 -1.52 24.72
C SER A 289 -5.23 -2.28 23.41
N ILE A 290 -4.63 -3.48 23.27
CA ILE A 290 -4.78 -4.32 22.09
C ILE A 290 -6.26 -4.65 21.87
N GLY A 291 -6.99 -4.99 22.94
CA GLY A 291 -8.43 -5.24 22.93
C GLY A 291 -9.22 -4.02 22.47
N VAL A 292 -8.93 -2.83 23.01
CA VAL A 292 -9.59 -1.58 22.63
C VAL A 292 -9.38 -1.29 21.14
N VAL A 293 -8.13 -1.33 20.65
CA VAL A 293 -7.82 -1.13 19.22
C VAL A 293 -8.54 -2.17 18.35
N GLY A 294 -8.57 -3.43 18.79
CA GLY A 294 -9.30 -4.51 18.12
C GLY A 294 -10.80 -4.24 18.01
N VAL A 295 -11.44 -3.78 19.09
CA VAL A 295 -12.87 -3.40 19.10
C VAL A 295 -13.12 -2.25 18.12
N PHE A 296 -12.30 -1.20 18.12
CA PHE A 296 -12.42 -0.12 17.15
C PHE A 296 -12.26 -0.60 15.71
N GLY A 297 -11.30 -1.49 15.44
CA GLY A 297 -11.12 -2.10 14.13
C GLY A 297 -12.35 -2.88 13.66
N ILE A 298 -12.92 -3.72 14.53
CA ILE A 298 -14.14 -4.49 14.24
C ILE A 298 -15.34 -3.57 14.00
N LEU A 299 -15.54 -2.56 14.84
CA LEU A 299 -16.63 -1.58 14.67
C LEU A 299 -16.50 -0.81 13.36
N ALA A 300 -15.29 -0.42 12.97
CA ALA A 300 -15.03 0.25 11.70
C ALA A 300 -15.35 -0.65 10.50
N TRP A 301 -15.02 -1.95 10.57
CA TRP A 301 -15.45 -2.92 9.55
C TRP A 301 -16.97 -3.14 9.53
N GLY A 302 -17.61 -3.17 10.70
CA GLY A 302 -19.07 -3.23 10.81
C GLY A 302 -19.74 -2.02 10.13
N PHE A 303 -19.18 -0.82 10.32
CA PHE A 303 -19.60 0.39 9.63
C PHE A 303 -19.45 0.26 8.11
N VAL A 304 -18.28 -0.22 7.63
CA VAL A 304 -18.04 -0.50 6.20
C VAL A 304 -19.07 -1.49 5.62
N ALA A 305 -19.35 -2.58 6.34
CA ALA A 305 -20.35 -3.56 5.92
C ALA A 305 -21.75 -2.95 5.85
N GLY A 306 -22.14 -2.15 6.85
CA GLY A 306 -23.41 -1.41 6.88
C GLY A 306 -23.57 -0.49 5.68
N MET A 307 -22.54 0.29 5.33
CA MET A 307 -22.57 1.15 4.13
C MET A 307 -22.81 0.37 2.83
N GLY A 308 -22.28 -0.85 2.73
CA GLY A 308 -22.48 -1.73 1.57
C GLY A 308 -23.91 -2.27 1.44
N LEU A 309 -24.66 -2.33 2.54
CA LEU A 309 -26.06 -2.79 2.52
C LEU A 309 -27.01 -1.67 2.07
N PHE A 310 -26.83 -0.44 2.55
CA PHE A 310 -27.73 0.68 2.24
C PHE A 310 -27.60 1.23 0.81
N ARG A 311 -26.43 1.11 0.18
CA ARG A 311 -26.19 1.61 -1.19
C ARG A 311 -26.68 0.72 -2.34
N ARG A 312 -27.49 -0.32 -2.06
CA ARG A 312 -28.05 -1.18 -3.13
C ARG A 312 -29.20 -0.52 -3.92
N ALA A 313 -29.64 0.67 -3.54
CA ALA A 313 -30.90 1.24 -3.98
C ALA A 313 -30.82 2.24 -5.16
N ASP A 314 -29.64 2.55 -5.70
CA ASP A 314 -29.57 3.45 -6.86
C ASP A 314 -29.74 2.63 -8.15
N PRO A 315 -30.89 2.71 -8.84
CA PRO A 315 -31.05 2.09 -10.16
C PRO A 315 -30.05 2.73 -11.13
N ALA A 316 -29.37 1.87 -11.89
CA ALA A 316 -28.39 2.24 -12.90
C ALA A 316 -29.03 2.97 -14.09
#